data_AF-A0A925ZLJ7-F1
#
_entry.id   AF-A0A925ZLJ7-F1
#
_cell.length_a   1.000
_cell.length_b   1.000
_cell.length_c   1.000
_cell.angle_alpha   90.00
_cell.angle_beta   90.00
_cell.angle_gamma   90.00
#
_symmetry.space_group_name_H-M   'P 1'
#
loop_
_entity.id
_entity.type
_entity.pdbx_description
1 polymer ?
#
loop_
_entity_poly.entity_id
_entity_poly.type
_entity_poly.pdbx_seq_one_letter_code
_entity_poly.pdbx_strand_id
1 'polypeptide(L)'
;MTLALLTALGCGPDDAREVAERDEVCGEPGPVRILELGDERGIWSIGARWIGERRLLNVTYTDDDGFLGPAQSEQWSVGPCGESPRLIADDTTPWRVLDVWPDTLLGCRYETGEIVTIDLDGAREPHVVFDVDDCNALDETPWGLVDVEPRDEDVGALVLLRYPEDPWTGVAERTVLIDEIRIRADPPHTFPEQHEVLEVRDDELFAITPADELVHYSLLDGSSTTEATGVREFYLSADLGWVIWQDVAPVDDEVEWPRGAIFLRDRSSSATYRLDDASLAATWASPLQFIEQGFVQLRMGALYEEPQRFYSIPSLASFDIPADRDVDRVLDDGRWVVTDALGRSPLERFDASARTFEPWFDRPGLITEVTGDRFEIIENDDCCNDVSPFIASGPLWSVPNDGVPEMLARRATSSYAFLTDDRLLIAVAVDSDGLGELVVVEPGELTEHFVDEHVIARWPALDPDDTIVYGVADGDRTGVWLARLAPD
;
A
#
# COMPACT_ATOMS: atom_id res chain seq x y z
N MET A 1 69.52 21.08 -5.12
CA MET A 1 68.10 21.45 -5.01
C MET A 1 67.34 20.32 -5.68
N THR A 2 66.87 19.40 -4.85
CA THR A 2 66.29 18.12 -5.24
C THR A 2 64.80 18.33 -5.44
N LEU A 3 64.28 18.15 -6.66
CA LEU A 3 62.85 18.10 -6.91
C LEU A 3 62.51 16.63 -7.17
N ALA A 4 61.86 16.01 -6.19
CA ALA A 4 61.38 14.65 -6.26
C ALA A 4 60.08 14.62 -7.07
N LEU A 5 60.09 13.83 -8.14
CA LEU A 5 58.90 13.41 -8.87
C LEU A 5 58.25 12.30 -8.02
N LEU A 6 57.09 12.59 -7.41
CA LEU A 6 56.23 11.55 -6.84
C LEU A 6 55.29 11.06 -7.95
N THR A 7 55.57 9.88 -8.46
CA THR A 7 54.63 9.03 -9.19
C THR A 7 53.98 8.07 -8.21
N ALA A 8 52.68 8.23 -7.96
CA ALA A 8 51.77 7.20 -7.45
C ALA A 8 50.73 6.98 -8.56
N LEU A 9 50.76 5.87 -9.31
CA LEU A 9 50.14 4.56 -9.02
C LEU A 9 48.60 4.61 -9.04
N GLY A 10 48.02 4.04 -10.10
CA GLY A 10 46.75 3.30 -10.05
C GLY A 10 45.50 4.02 -10.56
N CYS A 11 45.33 4.12 -11.88
CA CYS A 11 43.99 4.17 -12.48
C CYS A 11 43.76 2.81 -13.15
N GLY A 12 42.83 2.02 -12.63
CA GLY A 12 42.11 1.05 -13.45
C GLY A 12 41.29 1.80 -14.51
N PRO A 13 40.62 1.11 -15.45
CA PRO A 13 39.58 1.78 -16.21
C PRO A 13 38.50 2.20 -15.19
N ASP A 14 38.49 3.47 -14.82
CA ASP A 14 37.28 4.10 -14.34
C ASP A 14 36.30 3.95 -15.50
N ASP A 15 35.35 3.02 -15.38
CA ASP A 15 34.18 3.01 -16.24
C ASP A 15 33.55 4.40 -16.06
N ALA A 16 33.79 5.28 -17.03
CA ALA A 16 33.28 6.63 -17.01
C ALA A 16 31.76 6.52 -17.07
N ARG A 17 31.12 6.58 -15.90
CA ARG A 17 29.67 6.57 -15.77
C ARG A 17 29.14 7.79 -16.48
N GLU A 18 28.11 7.58 -17.30
CA GLU A 18 27.39 8.69 -17.90
C GLU A 18 26.59 9.37 -16.79
N VAL A 19 26.86 10.65 -16.54
CA VAL A 19 26.18 11.41 -15.48
C VAL A 19 24.92 12.00 -16.10
N ALA A 20 23.79 11.86 -15.40
CA ALA A 20 22.52 12.43 -15.86
C ALA A 20 22.63 13.95 -15.99
N GLU A 21 22.09 14.51 -17.08
CA GLU A 21 22.01 15.96 -17.23
C GLU A 21 21.05 16.55 -16.20
N ARG A 22 21.46 17.65 -15.55
CA ARG A 22 20.75 18.25 -14.42
C ARG A 22 20.17 19.59 -14.81
N ASP A 23 18.93 19.81 -14.42
CA ASP A 23 18.25 21.09 -14.53
C ASP A 23 18.35 21.88 -13.23
N GLU A 24 18.00 23.16 -13.32
CA GLU A 24 17.97 24.05 -12.16
C GLU A 24 16.83 23.65 -11.21
N VAL A 25 17.16 23.45 -9.94
CA VAL A 25 16.20 23.31 -8.85
C VAL A 25 16.54 24.33 -7.77
N CYS A 26 15.55 25.06 -7.28
CA CYS A 26 15.74 26.06 -6.23
C CYS A 26 16.79 27.15 -6.53
N GLY A 27 16.99 27.49 -7.82
CA GLY A 27 17.96 28.49 -8.24
C GLY A 27 19.39 27.97 -8.42
N GLU A 28 19.63 26.66 -8.23
CA GLU A 28 20.95 26.03 -8.28
C GLU A 28 21.01 24.93 -9.35
N PRO A 29 22.12 24.79 -10.10
CA PRO A 29 22.26 23.84 -11.22
C PRO A 29 22.60 22.40 -10.76
N GLY A 30 22.06 21.95 -9.64
CA GLY A 30 22.34 20.62 -9.10
C GLY A 30 21.52 20.29 -7.86
N PRO A 31 21.77 19.13 -7.23
CA PRO A 31 20.97 18.71 -6.10
C PRO A 31 21.08 19.69 -4.93
N VAL A 32 19.95 20.00 -4.31
CA VAL A 32 19.85 20.92 -3.17
C VAL A 32 19.45 20.12 -1.93
N ARG A 33 20.26 20.18 -0.88
CA ARG A 33 19.93 19.57 0.41
C ARG A 33 18.84 20.39 1.09
N ILE A 34 17.66 19.81 1.26
CA ILE A 34 16.50 20.46 1.87
C ILE A 34 16.31 20.14 3.35
N LEU A 35 16.96 19.09 3.85
CA LEU A 35 17.01 18.77 5.27
C LEU A 35 18.38 18.17 5.60
N GLU A 36 19.08 18.76 6.54
CA GLU A 36 20.30 18.19 7.12
C GLU A 36 19.92 17.21 8.23
N LEU A 37 20.48 16.01 8.19
CA LEU A 37 20.28 14.96 9.18
C LEU A 37 21.64 14.57 9.78
N GLY A 38 21.65 14.22 11.07
CA GLY A 38 22.87 13.75 11.74
C GLY A 38 23.35 12.41 11.18
N ASP A 39 24.67 12.21 11.18
CA ASP A 39 25.37 11.01 10.71
C ASP A 39 25.31 9.83 11.68
N GLU A 40 24.87 10.07 12.92
CA GLU A 40 24.87 9.06 13.99
C GLU A 40 23.73 8.02 13.88
N ARG A 41 22.73 8.23 13.02
CA ARG A 41 21.55 7.36 12.90
C ARG A 41 21.46 6.73 11.52
N GLY A 42 21.28 5.41 11.47
CA GLY A 42 20.99 4.69 10.22
C GLY A 42 19.62 5.10 9.69
N ILE A 43 19.58 5.91 8.64
CA ILE A 43 18.32 6.28 7.98
C ILE A 43 17.83 5.07 7.18
N TRP A 44 16.57 4.71 7.40
CA TRP A 44 15.95 3.52 6.81
C TRP A 44 15.09 3.85 5.58
N SER A 45 14.32 4.94 5.64
CA SER A 45 13.50 5.39 4.52
C SER A 45 13.17 6.87 4.62
N ILE A 46 12.86 7.48 3.49
CA ILE A 46 12.28 8.83 3.43
C ILE A 46 11.00 8.78 2.60
N GLY A 47 9.93 9.32 3.16
CA GLY A 47 8.72 9.66 2.42
C GLY A 47 8.60 11.17 2.30
N ALA A 48 8.07 11.65 1.18
CA ALA A 48 7.80 13.07 0.98
C ALA A 48 6.42 13.26 0.34
N ARG A 49 5.69 14.29 0.79
CA ARG A 49 4.45 14.74 0.17
C ARG A 49 4.22 16.23 0.37
N TRP A 50 3.47 16.84 -0.54
CA TRP A 50 3.00 18.21 -0.39
C TRP A 50 1.74 18.31 0.47
N ILE A 51 1.68 19.35 1.29
CA ILE A 51 0.49 19.78 2.02
C ILE A 51 0.47 21.31 1.97
N GLY A 52 -0.48 21.87 1.23
CA GLY A 52 -0.48 23.28 0.89
C GLY A 52 0.85 23.71 0.24
N GLU A 53 1.50 24.71 0.83
CA GLU A 53 2.76 25.29 0.31
C GLU A 53 4.03 24.65 0.92
N ARG A 54 3.90 23.59 1.71
CA ARG A 54 5.00 22.95 2.43
C ARG A 54 5.12 21.48 2.10
N ARG A 55 6.35 20.96 2.23
CA ARG A 55 6.63 19.53 2.11
C ARG A 55 6.69 18.90 3.49
N LEU A 56 5.89 17.85 3.69
CA LEU A 56 6.00 16.95 4.83
C LEU A 56 6.96 15.84 4.46
N LEU A 57 8.08 15.75 5.19
CA LEU A 57 9.05 14.67 5.09
C LEU A 57 8.82 13.71 6.25
N ASN A 58 8.73 12.43 5.98
CA ASN A 58 8.76 11.36 6.99
C ASN A 58 10.10 10.65 6.89
N VAL A 59 10.96 10.82 7.89
CA VAL A 59 12.28 10.20 7.96
C VAL A 59 12.21 9.07 8.97
N THR A 60 12.44 7.84 8.52
CA THR A 60 12.49 6.69 9.43
C THR A 60 13.92 6.23 9.63
N TYR A 61 14.19 5.71 10.82
CA TYR A 61 15.51 5.26 11.26
C TYR A 61 15.46 3.78 11.64
N THR A 62 16.54 3.07 11.37
CA THR A 62 16.74 1.69 11.82
C THR A 62 17.54 1.67 13.13
N ASP A 63 17.28 0.67 13.97
CA ASP A 63 18.22 0.29 15.02
C ASP A 63 19.37 -0.52 14.42
N ASP A 64 20.45 -0.72 15.19
CA ASP A 64 21.68 -1.43 14.79
C ASP A 64 21.44 -2.86 14.21
N ASP A 65 20.27 -3.46 14.45
CA ASP A 65 19.93 -4.82 14.01
C ASP A 65 19.22 -4.90 12.63
N GLY A 66 18.95 -3.76 11.96
CA GLY A 66 18.69 -3.62 10.50
C GLY A 66 17.48 -4.34 9.87
N PHE A 67 16.86 -5.31 10.54
CA PHE A 67 15.92 -6.24 9.91
C PHE A 67 14.45 -6.08 10.34
N LEU A 68 14.19 -5.52 11.52
CA LEU A 68 12.84 -5.53 12.14
C LEU A 68 11.95 -4.32 11.79
N GLY A 69 12.31 -3.53 10.77
CA GLY A 69 11.57 -2.33 10.38
C GLY A 69 12.04 -1.06 11.12
N PRO A 70 11.42 0.10 10.86
CA PRO A 70 11.86 1.36 11.45
C PRO A 70 11.66 1.35 12.97
N ALA A 71 12.71 1.72 13.70
CA ALA A 71 12.68 1.82 15.16
C ALA A 71 12.15 3.18 15.63
N GLN A 72 12.38 4.21 14.83
CA GLN A 72 11.95 5.58 15.10
C GLN A 72 11.59 6.27 13.79
N SER A 73 10.69 7.24 13.87
CA SER A 73 10.34 8.13 12.77
C SER A 73 10.28 9.56 13.23
N GLU A 74 10.77 10.48 12.42
CA GLU A 74 10.59 11.92 12.58
C GLU A 74 9.82 12.47 11.40
N GLN A 75 8.88 13.38 11.65
CA GLN A 75 8.30 14.17 10.56
C GLN A 75 8.73 15.61 10.60
N TRP A 76 9.18 16.07 9.44
CA TRP A 76 9.67 17.41 9.22
C TRP A 76 8.77 18.16 8.25
N SER A 77 8.45 19.40 8.57
CA SER A 77 7.88 20.33 7.61
C SER A 77 8.97 21.24 7.07
N VAL A 78 9.14 21.27 5.76
CA VAL A 78 10.14 22.10 5.08
C VAL A 78 9.49 22.92 3.96
N GLY A 79 10.04 24.09 3.69
CA GLY A 79 9.69 24.88 2.51
C GLY A 79 10.08 24.17 1.21
N PRO A 80 9.63 24.69 0.04
CA PRO A 80 9.89 24.10 -1.26
C PRO A 80 11.36 23.77 -1.52
N CYS A 81 12.27 24.62 -1.02
CA CYS A 81 13.71 24.54 -1.22
C CYS A 81 14.49 24.34 0.10
N GLY A 82 13.83 23.79 1.12
CA GLY A 82 14.44 23.52 2.43
C GLY A 82 14.37 24.68 3.41
N GLU A 83 13.59 25.72 3.12
CA GLU A 83 13.46 26.86 4.03
C GLU A 83 12.68 26.50 5.30
N SER A 84 13.11 27.05 6.42
CA SER A 84 12.43 26.94 7.71
C SER A 84 12.07 25.49 8.09
N PRO A 85 13.05 24.58 8.14
CA PRO A 85 12.79 23.20 8.52
C PRO A 85 12.30 23.15 9.96
N ARG A 86 11.24 22.37 10.20
CA ARG A 86 10.62 22.23 11.50
C ARG A 86 10.27 20.78 11.78
N LEU A 87 10.76 20.25 12.89
CA LEU A 87 10.29 18.97 13.41
C LEU A 87 8.87 19.13 13.98
N ILE A 88 7.96 18.26 13.56
CA ILE A 88 6.60 18.15 14.11
C ILE A 88 6.70 17.38 15.42
N ALA A 89 5.97 17.83 16.45
CA ALA A 89 6.15 17.36 17.82
C ALA A 89 5.94 15.83 17.97
N ASP A 90 6.83 15.19 18.74
CA ASP A 90 6.85 13.73 18.95
C ASP A 90 5.58 13.17 19.63
N ASP A 91 4.81 14.02 20.35
CA ASP A 91 3.60 13.63 21.06
C ASP A 91 2.37 13.48 20.13
N THR A 92 2.51 13.88 18.88
CA THR A 92 1.45 13.85 17.88
C THR A 92 1.98 13.23 16.61
N THR A 93 1.49 12.04 16.25
CA THR A 93 1.87 11.38 15.00
C THR A 93 0.93 11.85 13.88
N PRO A 94 1.42 12.55 12.84
CA PRO A 94 0.72 12.79 11.59
C PRO A 94 -0.04 11.56 11.13
N TRP A 95 -1.33 11.76 10.94
CA TRP A 95 -2.27 10.70 10.63
C TRP A 95 -2.61 10.76 9.14
N ARG A 96 -3.33 11.80 8.71
CA ARG A 96 -3.71 11.99 7.29
C ARG A 96 -4.09 13.44 6.97
N VAL A 97 -4.23 13.70 5.68
CA VAL A 97 -4.90 14.87 5.12
C VAL A 97 -6.25 14.36 4.61
N LEU A 98 -7.33 15.08 4.89
CA LEU A 98 -8.67 14.72 4.44
C LEU A 98 -9.04 15.56 3.21
N ASP A 99 -9.81 14.99 2.27
CA ASP A 99 -10.20 15.69 1.03
C ASP A 99 -10.99 16.97 1.29
N VAL A 100 -11.75 17.02 2.39
CA VAL A 100 -12.50 18.20 2.82
C VAL A 100 -11.58 19.36 3.25
N TRP A 101 -10.35 19.05 3.69
CA TRP A 101 -9.33 20.02 4.12
C TRP A 101 -7.93 19.67 3.56
N PRO A 102 -7.72 19.83 2.24
CA PRO A 102 -6.52 19.34 1.55
C PRO A 102 -5.21 20.02 2.02
N ASP A 103 -5.31 21.19 2.66
CA ASP A 103 -4.17 21.95 3.17
C ASP A 103 -3.97 21.81 4.69
N THR A 104 -4.74 20.94 5.36
CA THR A 104 -4.66 20.74 6.82
C THR A 104 -4.18 19.33 7.13
N LEU A 105 -3.01 19.24 7.77
CA LEU A 105 -2.53 17.98 8.31
C LEU A 105 -3.25 17.68 9.63
N LEU A 106 -3.79 16.48 9.77
CA LEU A 106 -4.28 15.95 11.04
C LEU A 106 -3.23 15.02 11.66
N GLY A 107 -3.19 15.00 12.99
CA GLY A 107 -2.33 14.13 13.78
C GLY A 107 -3.12 13.40 14.85
N CYS A 108 -2.63 12.21 15.20
CA CYS A 108 -3.13 11.39 16.29
C CYS A 108 -2.28 11.60 17.54
N ARG A 109 -2.94 11.80 18.69
CA ARG A 109 -2.30 11.71 20.01
C ARG A 109 -2.53 10.32 20.58
N TYR A 110 -1.57 9.40 20.40
CA TYR A 110 -1.74 8.02 20.83
C TYR A 110 -2.02 7.82 22.33
N GLU A 111 -1.63 8.76 23.19
CA GLU A 111 -1.93 8.68 24.62
C GLU A 111 -3.44 8.86 24.93
N THR A 112 -4.15 9.64 24.11
CA THR A 112 -5.56 9.99 24.34
C THR A 112 -6.51 9.47 23.27
N GLY A 113 -6.00 9.10 22.09
CA GLY A 113 -6.81 8.80 20.91
C GLY A 113 -7.25 10.04 20.13
N GLU A 114 -7.08 11.26 20.67
CA GLU A 114 -7.57 12.49 20.04
C GLU A 114 -6.91 12.75 18.68
N ILE A 115 -7.71 13.17 17.71
CA ILE A 115 -7.21 13.66 16.43
C ILE A 115 -7.22 15.18 16.43
N VAL A 116 -6.05 15.76 16.16
CA VAL A 116 -5.78 17.19 16.24
C VAL A 116 -5.29 17.75 14.92
N THR A 117 -5.47 19.05 14.70
CA THR A 117 -4.77 19.75 13.62
C THR A 117 -3.28 19.92 13.91
N ILE A 118 -2.46 19.86 12.87
CA ILE A 118 -1.03 20.16 12.91
C ILE A 118 -0.77 21.35 11.98
N ASP A 119 -0.27 22.44 12.55
CA ASP A 119 0.21 23.57 11.77
C ASP A 119 1.68 23.34 11.36
N LEU A 120 1.90 23.26 10.06
CA LEU A 120 3.19 22.98 9.44
C LEU A 120 4.19 24.14 9.57
N ASP A 121 3.72 25.38 9.66
CA ASP A 121 4.54 26.53 10.09
C ASP A 121 4.64 26.59 11.62
N GLY A 122 3.63 26.02 12.28
CA GLY A 122 3.35 25.99 13.71
C GLY A 122 3.34 27.36 14.35
N ALA A 123 2.65 28.26 13.66
CA ALA A 123 2.15 29.53 14.18
C ALA A 123 0.89 29.34 15.07
N ARG A 124 0.21 28.19 14.94
CA ARG A 124 -0.97 27.79 15.72
C ARG A 124 -0.67 26.58 16.59
N GLU A 125 -1.30 26.54 17.76
CA GLU A 125 -1.31 25.35 18.60
C GLU A 125 -2.26 24.28 18.01
N PRO A 126 -1.98 22.98 18.21
CA PRO A 126 -2.89 21.92 17.80
C PRO A 126 -4.29 22.07 18.42
N HIS A 127 -5.32 21.88 17.61
CA HIS A 127 -6.72 21.91 18.04
C HIS A 127 -7.38 20.54 17.85
N VAL A 128 -8.13 20.06 18.84
CA VAL A 128 -8.83 18.76 18.75
C VAL A 128 -10.00 18.87 17.78
N VAL A 129 -9.97 18.05 16.73
CA VAL A 129 -11.01 17.99 15.69
C VAL A 129 -11.95 16.82 15.96
N PHE A 130 -11.39 15.65 16.29
CA PHE A 130 -12.16 14.46 16.62
C PHE A 130 -11.75 13.94 18.00
N ASP A 131 -12.75 13.75 18.85
CA ASP A 131 -12.63 13.20 20.20
C ASP A 131 -12.99 11.71 20.13
N VAL A 132 -11.96 10.89 19.94
CA VAL A 132 -12.02 9.44 19.75
C VAL A 132 -11.02 8.76 20.67
N ASP A 133 -11.22 7.47 20.94
CA ASP A 133 -10.35 6.70 21.83
C ASP A 133 -9.21 5.98 21.06
N ASP A 134 -9.34 5.82 19.74
CA ASP A 134 -8.30 5.23 18.86
C ASP A 134 -8.35 5.86 17.46
N CYS A 135 -7.19 6.31 16.97
CA CYS A 135 -7.07 6.91 15.64
C CYS A 135 -7.01 5.88 14.50
N ASN A 136 -6.79 4.60 14.81
CA ASN A 136 -6.60 3.56 13.80
C ASN A 136 -7.93 3.00 13.27
N ALA A 137 -9.03 3.24 13.97
CA ALA A 137 -10.31 2.57 13.74
C ALA A 137 -11.30 3.35 12.88
N LEU A 138 -10.84 4.36 12.11
CA LEU A 138 -11.70 5.33 11.45
C LEU A 138 -11.71 5.22 9.92
N ASP A 139 -12.91 5.05 9.38
CA ASP A 139 -13.19 5.07 7.95
C ASP A 139 -13.64 6.46 7.49
N GLU A 140 -13.13 6.92 6.36
CA GLU A 140 -13.47 8.22 5.78
C GLU A 140 -14.70 8.13 4.88
N THR A 141 -15.60 9.10 5.01
CA THR A 141 -16.75 9.30 4.11
C THR A 141 -16.84 10.77 3.70
N PRO A 142 -17.60 11.11 2.65
CA PRO A 142 -17.92 12.50 2.33
C PRO A 142 -18.67 13.25 3.45
N TRP A 143 -19.23 12.54 4.43
CA TRP A 143 -20.08 13.09 5.50
C TRP A 143 -19.35 13.27 6.84
N GLY A 144 -18.20 12.63 7.02
CA GLY A 144 -17.47 12.57 8.28
C GLY A 144 -16.63 11.31 8.40
N LEU A 145 -16.06 11.10 9.58
CA LEU A 145 -15.39 9.85 9.93
C LEU A 145 -16.38 8.89 10.58
N VAL A 146 -16.33 7.63 10.19
CA VAL A 146 -17.10 6.56 10.82
C VAL A 146 -16.21 5.85 11.82
N ASP A 147 -16.73 5.66 13.02
CA ASP A 147 -16.03 5.03 14.15
C ASP A 147 -16.91 3.96 14.80
N VAL A 148 -16.28 3.01 15.49
CA VAL A 148 -16.95 2.01 16.31
C VAL A 148 -16.59 2.27 17.77
N GLU A 149 -17.56 2.78 18.54
CA GLU A 149 -17.39 2.92 19.99
C GLU A 149 -17.57 1.58 20.69
N PRO A 150 -16.53 1.01 21.32
CA PRO A 150 -16.70 -0.21 22.09
C PRO A 150 -17.60 0.07 23.31
N ARG A 151 -18.61 -0.78 23.51
CA ARG A 151 -19.43 -0.78 24.74
C ARG A 151 -18.96 -1.89 25.69
N ASP A 152 -18.57 -3.01 25.12
CA ASP A 152 -17.94 -4.14 25.79
C ASP A 152 -16.90 -4.80 24.85
N GLU A 153 -16.54 -6.06 25.12
CA GLU A 153 -15.51 -6.80 24.39
C GLU A 153 -15.96 -7.34 23.03
N ASP A 154 -17.26 -7.36 22.73
CA ASP A 154 -17.81 -7.95 21.50
C ASP A 154 -18.79 -7.01 20.77
N VAL A 155 -19.33 -6.01 21.46
CA VAL A 155 -20.37 -5.10 20.94
C VAL A 155 -19.95 -3.63 21.07
N GLY A 156 -20.26 -2.86 20.03
CA GLY A 156 -20.04 -1.43 19.96
C GLY A 156 -21.19 -0.68 19.29
N ALA A 157 -21.09 0.64 19.26
CA ALA A 157 -21.99 1.51 18.52
C ALA A 157 -21.28 2.07 17.29
N LEU A 158 -21.92 1.97 16.12
CA LEU A 158 -21.43 2.62 14.90
C LEU A 158 -21.82 4.09 14.94
N VAL A 159 -20.85 4.99 14.82
CA VAL A 159 -21.07 6.42 14.90
C VAL A 159 -20.48 7.18 13.73
N LEU A 160 -21.06 8.34 13.46
CA LEU A 160 -20.54 9.34 12.53
C LEU A 160 -20.03 10.53 13.31
N LEU A 161 -18.78 10.90 13.04
CA LEU A 161 -18.13 12.13 13.49
C LEU A 161 -18.13 13.12 12.32
N ARG A 162 -19.12 14.00 12.28
CA ARG A 162 -19.30 14.93 11.17
C ARG A 162 -18.18 15.96 11.10
N TYR A 163 -17.71 16.23 9.89
CA TYR A 163 -16.72 17.29 9.68
C TYR A 163 -17.22 18.65 10.18
N PRO A 164 -16.49 19.33 11.09
CA PRO A 164 -16.75 20.73 11.37
C PRO A 164 -16.51 21.60 10.13
N GLU A 165 -17.13 22.79 10.07
CA GLU A 165 -16.88 23.72 8.96
C GLU A 165 -15.43 24.23 8.92
N ASP A 166 -14.80 24.38 10.09
CA ASP A 166 -13.41 24.80 10.25
C ASP A 166 -12.68 23.85 11.22
N PRO A 167 -11.68 23.08 10.77
CA PRO A 167 -10.95 22.16 11.62
C PRO A 167 -10.05 22.87 12.64
N TRP A 168 -9.79 24.16 12.50
CA TRP A 168 -8.95 24.90 13.44
C TRP A 168 -9.69 25.42 14.67
N THR A 169 -11.02 25.38 14.66
CA THR A 169 -11.85 25.93 15.73
C THR A 169 -13.03 25.05 16.11
N GLY A 170 -13.52 24.20 15.20
CA GLY A 170 -14.63 23.29 15.43
C GLY A 170 -14.19 21.93 15.96
N VAL A 171 -15.12 21.25 16.65
CA VAL A 171 -15.00 19.85 17.05
C VAL A 171 -16.12 19.09 16.33
N ALA A 172 -15.84 17.89 15.86
CA ALA A 172 -16.79 17.07 15.14
C ALA A 172 -18.07 16.79 15.97
N GLU A 173 -19.22 16.88 15.31
CA GLU A 173 -20.50 16.47 15.92
C GLU A 173 -20.64 14.95 15.85
N ARG A 174 -20.85 14.32 17.01
CA ARG A 174 -21.04 12.89 17.15
C ARG A 174 -22.50 12.49 16.99
N THR A 175 -22.77 11.52 16.12
CA THR A 175 -24.12 10.95 15.90
C THR A 175 -24.05 9.42 15.89
N VAL A 176 -24.85 8.75 16.72
CA VAL A 176 -25.00 7.28 16.67
C VAL A 176 -25.83 6.89 15.44
N LEU A 177 -25.29 6.03 14.60
CA LEU A 177 -25.95 5.50 13.39
C LEU A 177 -26.65 4.17 13.68
N ILE A 178 -25.90 3.22 14.28
CA ILE A 178 -26.40 1.91 14.70
C ILE A 178 -25.95 1.69 16.14
N ASP A 179 -26.89 1.40 17.02
CA ASP A 179 -26.65 1.35 18.46
C ASP A 179 -25.83 0.12 18.89
N GLU A 180 -26.04 -1.02 18.23
CA GLU A 180 -25.39 -2.29 18.55
C GLU A 180 -24.92 -2.99 17.26
N ILE A 181 -23.61 -3.02 17.08
CA ILE A 181 -22.91 -3.81 16.07
C ILE A 181 -21.86 -4.68 16.76
N ARG A 182 -21.46 -5.77 16.09
CA ARG A 182 -20.27 -6.51 16.49
C ARG A 182 -19.03 -5.69 16.19
N ILE A 183 -18.00 -5.83 17.03
CA ILE A 183 -16.70 -5.18 16.81
C ILE A 183 -15.65 -6.12 16.20
N ARG A 184 -15.94 -7.43 16.18
CA ARG A 184 -15.11 -8.50 15.58
C ARG A 184 -15.92 -9.75 15.30
N ALA A 185 -15.43 -10.64 14.45
CA ALA A 185 -15.99 -11.99 14.33
C ALA A 185 -15.57 -12.87 15.52
N ASP A 186 -16.29 -13.96 15.77
CA ASP A 186 -15.99 -14.91 16.85
C ASP A 186 -15.84 -16.35 16.29
N PRO A 187 -14.64 -16.96 16.35
CA PRO A 187 -13.36 -16.34 16.73
C PRO A 187 -12.85 -15.36 15.66
N PRO A 188 -12.06 -14.33 16.01
CA PRO A 188 -11.44 -13.42 15.05
C PRO A 188 -10.30 -14.12 14.30
N HIS A 189 -10.04 -13.74 13.04
CA HIS A 189 -9.02 -14.41 12.21
C HIS A 189 -8.02 -13.45 11.54
N THR A 190 -8.36 -12.18 11.32
CA THR A 190 -7.48 -11.15 10.78
C THR A 190 -7.26 -9.99 11.73
N PHE A 191 -6.11 -9.34 11.56
CA PHE A 191 -5.79 -8.05 12.19
C PHE A 191 -5.49 -7.07 11.03
N PRO A 192 -6.22 -5.95 10.88
CA PRO A 192 -7.26 -5.40 11.76
C PRO A 192 -8.63 -6.11 11.62
N GLU A 193 -9.30 -6.32 12.76
CA GLU A 193 -10.56 -7.08 12.92
C GLU A 193 -11.80 -6.47 12.22
N GLN A 194 -11.65 -5.28 11.62
CA GLN A 194 -12.78 -4.46 11.15
C GLN A 194 -13.45 -5.00 9.88
N HIS A 195 -12.67 -5.46 8.90
CA HIS A 195 -13.19 -5.90 7.60
C HIS A 195 -14.11 -7.13 7.69
N GLU A 196 -14.08 -7.86 8.80
CA GLU A 196 -14.90 -9.06 8.99
C GLU A 196 -16.35 -8.71 9.32
N VAL A 197 -16.59 -7.59 10.02
CA VAL A 197 -17.90 -7.25 10.59
C VAL A 197 -18.41 -5.85 10.23
N LEU A 198 -17.56 -5.02 9.62
CA LEU A 198 -17.88 -3.67 9.19
C LEU A 198 -17.22 -3.37 7.84
N GLU A 199 -17.99 -2.74 6.95
CA GLU A 199 -17.45 -2.17 5.72
C GLU A 199 -18.11 -0.83 5.44
N VAL A 200 -17.28 0.19 5.19
CA VAL A 200 -17.69 1.57 4.94
C VAL A 200 -17.34 1.96 3.50
N ARG A 201 -18.30 2.54 2.78
CA ARG A 201 -18.19 2.90 1.37
C ARG A 201 -18.95 4.19 1.09
N ASP A 202 -18.26 5.31 0.97
CA ASP A 202 -18.83 6.63 0.69
C ASP A 202 -20.09 6.96 1.52
N ASP A 203 -21.28 6.63 1.02
CA ASP A 203 -22.59 6.86 1.63
C ASP A 203 -23.34 5.60 2.09
N GLU A 204 -22.75 4.41 1.94
CA GLU A 204 -23.27 3.12 2.41
C GLU A 204 -22.37 2.52 3.51
N LEU A 205 -23.02 1.96 4.54
CA LEU A 205 -22.37 1.28 5.66
C LEU A 205 -22.96 -0.11 5.81
N PHE A 206 -22.11 -1.11 6.02
CA PHE A 206 -22.53 -2.49 6.24
C PHE A 206 -21.95 -2.99 7.54
N ALA A 207 -22.79 -3.47 8.45
CA ALA A 207 -22.34 -3.96 9.75
C ALA A 207 -23.10 -5.20 10.18
N ILE A 208 -22.44 -6.10 10.91
CA ILE A 208 -23.08 -7.26 11.53
C ILE A 208 -23.59 -6.86 12.92
N THR A 209 -24.87 -7.11 13.20
CA THR A 209 -25.46 -6.89 14.53
C THR A 209 -25.17 -8.07 15.47
N PRO A 210 -25.33 -7.93 16.80
CA PRO A 210 -25.21 -9.05 17.72
C PRO A 210 -26.17 -10.23 17.44
N ALA A 211 -27.24 -10.00 16.65
CA ALA A 211 -28.19 -11.01 16.22
C ALA A 211 -27.78 -11.74 14.92
N ASP A 212 -26.52 -11.62 14.49
CA ASP A 212 -26.00 -12.19 13.24
C ASP A 212 -26.71 -11.63 11.99
N GLU A 213 -27.17 -10.38 12.03
CA GLU A 213 -27.81 -9.73 10.88
C GLU A 213 -26.81 -8.81 10.19
N LEU A 214 -26.57 -9.01 8.91
CA LEU A 214 -25.86 -8.03 8.08
C LEU A 214 -26.84 -6.90 7.74
N VAL A 215 -26.57 -5.71 8.27
CA VAL A 215 -27.38 -4.53 8.10
C VAL A 215 -26.67 -3.55 7.18
N HIS A 216 -27.37 -3.10 6.15
CA HIS A 216 -26.99 -1.95 5.33
C HIS A 216 -27.64 -0.68 5.89
N TYR A 217 -26.87 0.39 6.03
CA TYR A 217 -27.30 1.72 6.46
C TYR A 217 -26.86 2.77 5.44
N SER A 218 -27.80 3.61 4.98
CA SER A 218 -27.49 4.72 4.08
C SER A 218 -27.28 6.03 4.85
N LEU A 219 -26.12 6.65 4.66
CA LEU A 219 -25.82 7.98 5.20
C LEU A 219 -26.65 9.10 4.54
N LEU A 220 -27.20 8.87 3.34
CA LEU A 220 -27.98 9.87 2.61
C LEU A 220 -29.32 10.18 3.28
N ASP A 221 -30.03 9.14 3.73
CA ASP A 221 -31.39 9.26 4.26
C ASP A 221 -31.59 8.65 5.65
N GLY A 222 -30.54 8.02 6.20
CA GLY A 222 -30.57 7.35 7.50
C GLY A 222 -31.41 6.08 7.52
N SER A 223 -31.75 5.52 6.35
CA SER A 223 -32.47 4.26 6.26
C SER A 223 -31.56 3.08 6.56
N SER A 224 -32.15 2.02 7.11
CA SER A 224 -31.46 0.78 7.46
C SER A 224 -32.27 -0.42 7.00
N THR A 225 -31.59 -1.41 6.43
CA THR A 225 -32.19 -2.64 5.90
C THR A 225 -31.33 -3.85 6.21
N THR A 226 -31.93 -4.96 6.61
CA THR A 226 -31.25 -6.25 6.75
C THR A 226 -31.01 -6.89 5.39
N GLU A 227 -29.74 -7.11 5.04
CA GLU A 227 -29.30 -7.77 3.80
C GLU A 227 -29.21 -9.29 3.96
N ALA A 228 -28.81 -9.78 5.13
CA ALA A 228 -28.75 -11.21 5.41
C ALA A 228 -28.86 -11.49 6.90
N THR A 229 -29.16 -12.74 7.26
CA THR A 229 -29.28 -13.22 8.63
C THR A 229 -28.41 -14.46 8.82
N GLY A 230 -27.92 -14.69 10.04
CA GLY A 230 -26.98 -15.77 10.32
C GLY A 230 -25.60 -15.49 9.74
N VAL A 231 -25.17 -14.22 9.69
CA VAL A 231 -23.92 -13.80 9.09
C VAL A 231 -22.80 -13.79 10.13
N ARG A 232 -21.71 -14.51 9.82
CA ARG A 232 -20.47 -14.50 10.59
C ARG A 232 -19.56 -13.34 10.18
N GLU A 233 -19.32 -13.25 8.87
CA GLU A 233 -18.40 -12.33 8.21
C GLU A 233 -18.82 -12.14 6.74
N PHE A 234 -18.41 -11.04 6.12
CA PHE A 234 -18.82 -10.69 4.76
C PHE A 234 -17.77 -9.87 3.98
N TYR A 235 -17.96 -9.78 2.66
CA TYR A 235 -17.22 -8.87 1.77
C TYR A 235 -18.17 -8.27 0.75
N LEU A 236 -17.86 -7.05 0.29
CA LEU A 236 -18.56 -6.35 -0.78
C LEU A 236 -17.71 -6.25 -2.06
N SER A 237 -18.36 -6.21 -3.21
CA SER A 237 -17.69 -5.81 -4.46
C SER A 237 -17.44 -4.31 -4.47
N ALA A 238 -16.45 -3.85 -5.23
CA ALA A 238 -16.11 -2.42 -5.31
C ALA A 238 -17.29 -1.54 -5.77
N ASP A 239 -18.14 -2.06 -6.68
CA ASP A 239 -19.35 -1.40 -7.17
C ASP A 239 -20.59 -1.59 -6.27
N LEU A 240 -20.43 -2.30 -5.14
CA LEU A 240 -21.49 -2.68 -4.20
C LEU A 240 -22.63 -3.47 -4.86
N GLY A 241 -22.43 -4.04 -6.04
CA GLY A 241 -23.41 -4.87 -6.74
C GLY A 241 -23.55 -6.27 -6.12
N TRP A 242 -22.52 -6.74 -5.42
CA TRP A 242 -22.44 -8.08 -4.86
C TRP A 242 -22.07 -8.06 -3.38
N VAL A 243 -22.69 -8.98 -2.63
CA VAL A 243 -22.33 -9.31 -1.25
C VAL A 243 -22.03 -10.78 -1.17
N ILE A 244 -20.90 -11.14 -0.58
CA ILE A 244 -20.61 -12.53 -0.21
C ILE A 244 -20.50 -12.62 1.31
N TRP A 245 -21.04 -13.68 1.90
CA TRP A 245 -20.94 -13.88 3.34
C TRP A 245 -20.85 -15.35 3.71
N GLN A 246 -20.33 -15.58 4.92
CA GLN A 246 -20.29 -16.88 5.57
C GLN A 246 -21.38 -16.98 6.64
N ASP A 247 -22.06 -18.13 6.68
CA ASP A 247 -23.03 -18.43 7.72
C ASP A 247 -22.34 -18.67 9.08
N VAL A 248 -22.98 -18.20 10.15
CA VAL A 248 -22.53 -18.39 11.53
C VAL A 248 -22.61 -19.85 11.98
N ALA A 249 -23.49 -20.66 11.37
CA ALA A 249 -23.57 -22.08 11.67
C ALA A 249 -22.34 -22.82 11.12
N PRO A 250 -21.45 -23.34 11.99
CA PRO A 250 -20.28 -24.05 11.53
C PRO A 250 -20.67 -25.39 10.90
N VAL A 251 -19.89 -25.81 9.89
CA VAL A 251 -20.08 -27.10 9.21
C VAL A 251 -19.17 -28.20 9.75
N ASP A 252 -18.15 -27.83 10.53
CA ASP A 252 -17.22 -28.71 11.23
C ASP A 252 -16.74 -28.10 12.56
N ASP A 253 -15.83 -28.81 13.24
CA ASP A 253 -15.24 -28.39 14.51
C ASP A 253 -13.89 -27.64 14.31
N GLU A 254 -13.59 -27.17 13.09
CA GLU A 254 -12.36 -26.39 12.82
C GLU A 254 -12.46 -25.03 13.51
N VAL A 255 -11.48 -24.71 14.36
CA VAL A 255 -11.51 -23.51 15.21
C VAL A 255 -10.67 -22.40 14.62
N GLU A 256 -9.55 -22.74 13.96
CA GLU A 256 -8.62 -21.75 13.41
C GLU A 256 -9.19 -21.12 12.14
N TRP A 257 -9.81 -21.94 11.28
CA TRP A 257 -10.44 -21.52 10.04
C TRP A 257 -11.90 -22.02 10.00
N PRO A 258 -12.81 -21.44 10.81
CA PRO A 258 -14.17 -21.94 10.90
C PRO A 258 -14.82 -21.98 9.53
N ARG A 259 -15.33 -23.15 9.15
CA ARG A 259 -16.02 -23.33 7.88
C ARG A 259 -17.51 -23.13 8.07
N GLY A 260 -18.11 -22.37 7.18
CA GLY A 260 -19.53 -22.12 7.13
C GLY A 260 -20.05 -22.22 5.71
N ALA A 261 -21.37 -22.22 5.59
CA ALA A 261 -22.04 -22.08 4.31
C ALA A 261 -21.71 -20.73 3.68
N ILE A 262 -21.19 -20.71 2.46
CA ILE A 262 -20.91 -19.47 1.72
C ILE A 262 -22.07 -19.12 0.81
N PHE A 263 -22.51 -17.87 0.89
CA PHE A 263 -23.57 -17.31 0.08
C PHE A 263 -23.10 -16.09 -0.69
N LEU A 264 -23.54 -15.97 -1.93
CA LEU A 264 -23.34 -14.81 -2.79
C LEU A 264 -24.70 -14.22 -3.15
N ARG A 265 -24.86 -12.91 -2.99
CA ARG A 265 -26.07 -12.18 -3.37
C ARG A 265 -25.77 -11.12 -4.41
N ASP A 266 -26.55 -11.15 -5.48
CA ASP A 266 -26.69 -10.05 -6.43
C ASP A 266 -27.68 -9.04 -5.84
N ARG A 267 -27.22 -7.83 -5.47
CA ARG A 267 -28.09 -6.80 -4.87
C ARG A 267 -29.09 -6.24 -5.88
N SER A 268 -28.74 -6.21 -7.18
CA SER A 268 -29.61 -5.67 -8.23
C SER A 268 -30.85 -6.54 -8.48
N SER A 269 -30.70 -7.86 -8.43
CA SER A 269 -31.79 -8.82 -8.60
C SER A 269 -32.33 -9.37 -7.29
N SER A 270 -31.62 -9.12 -6.18
CA SER A 270 -31.83 -9.76 -4.86
C SER A 270 -31.74 -11.29 -4.89
N ALA A 271 -31.14 -11.87 -5.94
CA ALA A 271 -30.92 -13.30 -6.03
C ALA A 271 -29.78 -13.70 -5.09
N THR A 272 -30.00 -14.75 -4.28
CA THR A 272 -29.00 -15.33 -3.38
C THR A 272 -28.66 -16.74 -3.83
N TYR A 273 -27.38 -17.05 -3.85
CA TYR A 273 -26.82 -18.31 -4.30
C TYR A 273 -25.94 -18.90 -3.21
N ARG A 274 -26.11 -20.19 -2.92
CA ARG A 274 -25.16 -20.94 -2.10
C ARG A 274 -24.01 -21.42 -2.98
N LEU A 275 -22.77 -21.16 -2.58
CA LEU A 275 -21.58 -21.54 -3.34
C LEU A 275 -20.97 -22.87 -2.86
N ASP A 276 -20.55 -22.93 -1.59
CA ASP A 276 -19.92 -24.11 -0.99
C ASP A 276 -19.94 -24.02 0.55
N ASP A 277 -19.29 -24.98 1.20
CA ASP A 277 -18.86 -24.90 2.60
C ASP A 277 -17.36 -24.59 2.66
N ALA A 278 -16.98 -23.40 3.11
CA ALA A 278 -15.60 -22.92 3.15
C ALA A 278 -15.41 -21.90 4.28
N SER A 279 -14.18 -21.41 4.45
CA SER A 279 -13.85 -20.33 5.37
C SER A 279 -13.52 -19.08 4.55
N LEU A 280 -14.30 -17.99 4.69
CA LEU A 280 -13.99 -16.73 4.01
C LEU A 280 -12.63 -16.18 4.47
N ALA A 281 -12.35 -16.30 5.76
CA ALA A 281 -11.06 -16.06 6.38
C ALA A 281 -9.85 -16.69 5.66
N ALA A 282 -10.00 -17.90 5.12
CA ALA A 282 -8.91 -18.58 4.41
C ALA A 282 -8.62 -17.97 3.03
N THR A 283 -9.54 -17.16 2.50
CA THR A 283 -9.37 -16.43 1.25
C THR A 283 -8.70 -15.10 1.57
N TRP A 284 -7.36 -15.10 1.63
CA TRP A 284 -6.57 -13.93 2.04
C TRP A 284 -6.79 -12.66 1.22
N ALA A 285 -7.00 -12.81 -0.09
CA ALA A 285 -7.49 -11.72 -0.93
C ALA A 285 -9.02 -11.68 -0.88
N SER A 286 -9.63 -10.53 -1.18
CA SER A 286 -11.09 -10.44 -1.23
C SER A 286 -11.67 -11.54 -2.14
N PRO A 287 -12.67 -12.32 -1.68
CA PRO A 287 -13.36 -13.32 -2.51
C PRO A 287 -13.98 -12.74 -3.79
N LEU A 288 -14.18 -11.42 -3.80
CA LEU A 288 -14.78 -10.64 -4.88
C LEU A 288 -13.73 -9.88 -5.72
N GLN A 289 -12.43 -10.12 -5.53
CA GLN A 289 -11.39 -9.39 -6.26
C GLN A 289 -11.48 -9.55 -7.79
N PHE A 290 -12.05 -10.66 -8.28
CA PHE A 290 -12.21 -10.95 -9.71
C PHE A 290 -13.65 -10.79 -10.22
N ILE A 291 -14.51 -10.10 -9.46
CA ILE A 291 -15.94 -10.01 -9.77
C ILE A 291 -16.19 -9.27 -11.09
N GLU A 292 -15.37 -8.27 -11.41
CA GLU A 292 -15.45 -7.51 -12.67
C GLU A 292 -15.08 -8.37 -13.89
N GLN A 293 -14.17 -9.33 -13.70
CA GLN A 293 -13.84 -10.34 -14.71
C GLN A 293 -14.85 -11.50 -14.73
N GLY A 294 -15.87 -11.45 -13.88
CA GLY A 294 -16.96 -12.41 -13.83
C GLY A 294 -16.67 -13.64 -12.96
N PHE A 295 -15.78 -13.53 -11.98
CA PHE A 295 -15.42 -14.65 -11.10
C PHE A 295 -15.53 -14.31 -9.60
N VAL A 296 -15.96 -15.30 -8.82
CA VAL A 296 -15.83 -15.30 -7.36
C VAL A 296 -14.83 -16.37 -6.97
N GLN A 297 -13.91 -16.05 -6.07
CA GLN A 297 -12.85 -16.93 -5.60
C GLN A 297 -13.11 -17.36 -4.16
N LEU A 298 -12.93 -18.65 -3.87
CA LEU A 298 -12.94 -19.18 -2.52
C LEU A 298 -11.72 -20.08 -2.33
N ARG A 299 -10.96 -19.89 -1.26
CA ARG A 299 -10.01 -20.91 -0.82
C ARG A 299 -10.76 -21.97 -0.03
N MET A 300 -10.59 -23.25 -0.38
CA MET A 300 -11.39 -24.32 0.21
C MET A 300 -10.89 -24.81 1.58
N GLY A 301 -9.69 -24.38 1.99
CA GLY A 301 -9.06 -24.67 3.27
C GLY A 301 -7.83 -23.79 3.49
N ALA A 302 -6.97 -24.15 4.44
CA ALA A 302 -5.77 -23.37 4.77
C ALA A 302 -4.77 -23.25 3.61
N LEU A 303 -3.88 -22.27 3.70
CA LEU A 303 -2.86 -21.97 2.70
C LEU A 303 -2.05 -23.22 2.33
N TYR A 304 -1.88 -23.47 1.02
CA TYR A 304 -1.15 -24.61 0.46
C TYR A 304 -1.74 -26.01 0.71
N GLU A 305 -2.83 -26.13 1.47
CA GLU A 305 -3.42 -27.44 1.79
C GLU A 305 -4.53 -27.82 0.81
N GLU A 306 -5.36 -26.85 0.44
CA GLU A 306 -6.56 -27.04 -0.38
C GLU A 306 -6.58 -26.14 -1.62
N PRO A 307 -7.26 -26.56 -2.70
CA PRO A 307 -7.35 -25.78 -3.92
C PRO A 307 -8.12 -24.47 -3.71
N GLN A 308 -7.94 -23.58 -4.67
CA GLN A 308 -8.78 -22.39 -4.80
C GLN A 308 -9.86 -22.66 -5.83
N ARG A 309 -11.11 -22.42 -5.47
CA ARG A 309 -12.25 -22.62 -6.34
C ARG A 309 -12.74 -21.29 -6.89
N PHE A 310 -12.87 -21.22 -8.21
CA PHE A 310 -13.41 -20.08 -8.92
C PHE A 310 -14.80 -20.41 -9.45
N TYR A 311 -15.75 -19.51 -9.26
CA TYR A 311 -17.12 -19.60 -9.77
C TYR A 311 -17.36 -18.54 -10.83
N SER A 312 -17.77 -18.94 -12.03
CA SER A 312 -18.12 -18.02 -13.11
C SER A 312 -19.53 -17.46 -12.95
N ILE A 313 -19.64 -16.13 -12.88
CA ILE A 313 -20.91 -15.41 -12.83
C ILE A 313 -21.47 -15.20 -14.27
N PRO A 314 -22.79 -15.35 -14.51
CA PRO A 314 -23.84 -15.73 -13.56
C PRO A 314 -24.10 -17.25 -13.50
N SER A 315 -23.33 -18.06 -14.22
CA SER A 315 -23.60 -19.50 -14.39
C SER A 315 -23.40 -20.33 -13.12
N LEU A 316 -22.56 -19.84 -12.21
CA LEU A 316 -22.02 -20.53 -11.03
C LEU A 316 -21.31 -21.85 -11.36
N ALA A 317 -20.88 -22.05 -12.62
CA ALA A 317 -19.97 -23.13 -12.96
C ALA A 317 -18.63 -22.89 -12.27
N SER A 318 -18.01 -23.95 -11.75
CA SER A 318 -16.76 -23.83 -11.00
C SER A 318 -15.61 -24.65 -11.58
N PHE A 319 -14.40 -24.20 -11.28
CA PHE A 319 -13.16 -24.94 -11.50
C PHE A 319 -12.17 -24.64 -10.39
N ASP A 320 -11.18 -25.52 -10.23
CA ASP A 320 -10.20 -25.45 -9.15
C ASP A 320 -8.80 -25.12 -9.70
N ILE A 321 -8.09 -24.25 -9.00
CA ILE A 321 -6.65 -24.00 -9.10
C ILE A 321 -5.96 -24.83 -8.00
N PRO A 322 -4.87 -25.56 -8.31
CA PRO A 322 -4.13 -26.35 -7.32
C PRO A 322 -3.69 -25.55 -6.09
N ALA A 323 -3.55 -26.22 -4.94
CA ALA A 323 -3.24 -25.60 -3.65
C ALA A 323 -1.86 -24.91 -3.62
N ASP A 324 -0.90 -25.41 -4.39
CA ASP A 324 0.45 -24.86 -4.54
C ASP A 324 0.52 -23.69 -5.53
N ARG A 325 -0.65 -23.14 -5.90
CA ARG A 325 -0.80 -22.04 -6.84
C ARG A 325 -1.78 -21.00 -6.29
N ASP A 326 -1.51 -19.77 -6.67
CA ASP A 326 -2.30 -18.59 -6.34
C ASP A 326 -2.47 -17.69 -7.53
N VAL A 327 -3.70 -17.22 -7.73
CA VAL A 327 -4.05 -16.35 -8.85
C VAL A 327 -3.77 -14.94 -8.41
N ASP A 328 -2.81 -14.31 -9.07
CA ASP A 328 -2.51 -12.90 -8.85
C ASP A 328 -3.49 -12.01 -9.64
N ARG A 329 -3.70 -12.32 -10.92
CA ARG A 329 -4.60 -11.52 -11.79
C ARG A 329 -5.17 -12.31 -12.96
N VAL A 330 -6.22 -11.73 -13.54
CA VAL A 330 -6.81 -12.14 -14.82
C VAL A 330 -6.52 -11.05 -15.86
N LEU A 331 -5.97 -11.45 -17.00
CA LEU A 331 -5.63 -10.58 -18.12
C LEU A 331 -6.85 -10.36 -19.03
N ASP A 332 -6.85 -9.27 -19.79
CA ASP A 332 -7.96 -8.88 -20.68
C ASP A 332 -8.28 -9.91 -21.78
N ASP A 333 -7.28 -10.71 -22.16
CA ASP A 333 -7.45 -11.79 -23.14
C ASP A 333 -7.97 -13.10 -22.51
N GLY A 334 -8.27 -13.09 -21.22
CA GLY A 334 -8.83 -14.20 -20.44
C GLY A 334 -7.78 -15.19 -19.93
N ARG A 335 -6.48 -14.95 -20.12
CA ARG A 335 -5.41 -15.71 -19.47
C ARG A 335 -5.19 -15.22 -18.04
N TRP A 336 -4.65 -16.08 -17.20
CA TRP A 336 -4.51 -15.82 -15.76
C TRP A 336 -3.03 -15.85 -15.40
N VAL A 337 -2.61 -14.96 -14.51
CA VAL A 337 -1.25 -14.97 -13.96
C VAL A 337 -1.28 -15.67 -12.62
N VAL A 338 -0.42 -16.66 -12.48
CA VAL A 338 -0.40 -17.54 -11.32
C VAL A 338 1.02 -17.62 -10.79
N THR A 339 1.16 -17.58 -9.47
CA THR A 339 2.40 -17.86 -8.73
C THR A 339 2.06 -18.79 -7.56
N ASP A 340 2.93 -18.94 -6.56
CA ASP A 340 2.52 -19.52 -5.27
C ASP A 340 1.98 -18.41 -4.35
N ALA A 341 1.32 -18.78 -3.26
CA ALA A 341 0.65 -17.82 -2.37
C ALA A 341 1.59 -16.80 -1.67
N LEU A 342 2.90 -16.97 -1.79
CA LEU A 342 3.91 -16.05 -1.24
C LEU A 342 4.76 -15.43 -2.36
N GLY A 343 4.37 -15.57 -3.62
CA GLY A 343 5.09 -15.05 -4.77
C GLY A 343 6.49 -15.64 -4.97
N ARG A 344 6.79 -16.83 -4.42
CA ARG A 344 8.14 -17.41 -4.45
C ARG A 344 8.41 -18.28 -5.68
N SER A 345 7.36 -18.62 -6.42
CA SER A 345 7.43 -19.49 -7.58
C SER A 345 7.51 -18.66 -8.87
N PRO A 346 8.11 -19.21 -9.95
CA PRO A 346 8.05 -18.59 -11.26
C PRO A 346 6.63 -18.22 -11.65
N LEU A 347 6.49 -17.06 -12.29
CA LEU A 347 5.19 -16.60 -12.79
C LEU A 347 4.77 -17.49 -13.98
N GLU A 348 3.57 -18.03 -13.89
CA GLU A 348 2.97 -18.91 -14.89
C GLU A 348 1.73 -18.25 -15.51
N ARG A 349 1.47 -18.54 -16.78
CA ARG A 349 0.19 -18.28 -17.42
C ARG A 349 -0.69 -19.50 -17.28
N PHE A 350 -1.89 -19.31 -16.76
CA PHE A 350 -2.92 -20.33 -16.70
C PHE A 350 -3.98 -20.10 -17.77
N ASP A 351 -4.19 -21.12 -18.61
CA ASP A 351 -5.31 -21.19 -19.54
C ASP A 351 -6.45 -21.98 -18.86
N ALA A 352 -7.50 -21.29 -18.45
CA ALA A 352 -8.65 -21.89 -17.78
C ALA A 352 -9.43 -22.88 -18.66
N SER A 353 -9.41 -22.71 -19.98
CA SER A 353 -10.11 -23.59 -20.93
C SER A 353 -9.35 -24.90 -21.13
N ALA A 354 -8.03 -24.82 -21.30
CA ALA A 354 -7.16 -25.98 -21.44
C ALA A 354 -6.77 -26.63 -20.10
N ARG A 355 -6.93 -25.88 -18.99
CA ARG A 355 -6.44 -26.21 -17.65
C ARG A 355 -4.95 -26.53 -17.62
N THR A 356 -4.18 -25.67 -18.28
CA THR A 356 -2.73 -25.82 -18.40
C THR A 356 -2.02 -24.60 -17.85
N PHE A 357 -0.86 -24.84 -17.24
CA PHE A 357 0.07 -23.84 -16.76
C PHE A 357 1.28 -23.82 -17.68
N GLU A 358 1.68 -22.64 -18.12
CA GLU A 358 2.88 -22.43 -18.93
C GLU A 358 3.77 -21.41 -18.22
N PRO A 359 5.06 -21.70 -17.97
CA PRO A 359 5.97 -20.71 -17.43
C PRO A 359 5.99 -19.46 -18.31
N TRP A 360 5.77 -18.30 -17.69
CA TRP A 360 5.93 -17.03 -18.36
C TRP A 360 7.37 -16.55 -18.25
N PHE A 361 7.92 -16.67 -17.04
CA PHE A 361 9.31 -16.38 -16.73
C PHE A 361 9.99 -17.65 -16.20
N ASP A 362 11.28 -17.80 -16.49
CA ASP A 362 12.07 -18.94 -16.02
C ASP A 362 12.43 -18.82 -14.53
N ARG A 363 12.27 -17.63 -13.94
CA ARG A 363 12.62 -17.29 -12.56
C ARG A 363 11.41 -16.74 -11.79
N PRO A 364 11.42 -16.80 -10.44
CA PRO A 364 10.48 -16.05 -9.63
C PRO A 364 10.50 -14.56 -9.98
N GLY A 365 9.36 -13.91 -9.77
CA GLY A 365 9.22 -12.50 -10.06
C GLY A 365 8.30 -11.84 -9.06
N LEU A 366 8.69 -10.63 -8.64
CA LEU A 366 7.83 -9.77 -7.85
C LEU A 366 7.03 -8.88 -8.81
N ILE A 367 5.71 -8.92 -8.72
CA ILE A 367 4.86 -7.96 -9.41
C ILE A 367 4.80 -6.68 -8.57
N THR A 368 5.21 -5.55 -9.14
CA THR A 368 5.45 -4.31 -8.38
C THR A 368 4.41 -3.24 -8.62
N GLU A 369 3.94 -3.06 -9.85
CA GLU A 369 2.92 -2.06 -10.20
C GLU A 369 1.95 -2.61 -11.24
N VAL A 370 0.75 -2.03 -11.27
CA VAL A 370 -0.28 -2.31 -12.28
C VAL A 370 -0.78 -0.98 -12.82
N THR A 371 -0.53 -0.72 -14.10
CA THR A 371 -0.89 0.53 -14.76
C THR A 371 -1.74 0.24 -16.00
N GLY A 372 -3.06 0.39 -15.86
CA GLY A 372 -3.99 0.22 -16.98
C GLY A 372 -3.89 -1.16 -17.64
N ASP A 373 -3.33 -1.21 -18.85
CA ASP A 373 -3.21 -2.40 -19.70
C ASP A 373 -1.88 -3.16 -19.55
N ARG A 374 -1.05 -2.79 -18.56
CA ARG A 374 0.22 -3.45 -18.29
C ARG A 374 0.50 -3.57 -16.80
N PHE A 375 1.50 -4.37 -16.48
CA PHE A 375 2.04 -4.48 -15.13
C PHE A 375 3.52 -4.78 -15.17
N GLU A 376 4.20 -4.50 -14.08
CA GLU A 376 5.65 -4.65 -14.03
C GLU A 376 6.09 -5.82 -13.17
N ILE A 377 7.15 -6.49 -13.60
CA ILE A 377 7.77 -7.62 -12.93
C ILE A 377 9.25 -7.37 -12.73
N ILE A 378 9.73 -7.59 -11.51
CA ILE A 378 11.16 -7.73 -11.21
C ILE A 378 11.49 -9.22 -11.12
N GLU A 379 12.23 -9.75 -12.09
CA GLU A 379 12.70 -11.14 -12.05
C GLU A 379 13.86 -11.29 -11.06
N ASN A 380 13.69 -12.10 -10.02
CA ASN A 380 14.70 -12.22 -8.97
C ASN A 380 14.69 -13.60 -8.30
N ASP A 381 15.88 -14.21 -8.16
CA ASP A 381 16.04 -15.52 -7.51
C ASP A 381 15.96 -15.43 -5.98
N ASP A 382 16.24 -14.26 -5.41
CA ASP A 382 16.23 -13.97 -3.98
C ASP A 382 14.97 -13.22 -3.52
N CYS A 383 14.08 -12.81 -4.45
CA CYS A 383 12.81 -12.24 -4.03
C CYS A 383 12.06 -13.30 -3.22
N CYS A 384 11.63 -12.89 -2.03
CA CYS A 384 10.78 -13.68 -1.13
C CYS A 384 11.49 -14.75 -0.27
N ASN A 385 12.84 -14.78 -0.26
CA ASN A 385 13.69 -15.63 0.59
C ASN A 385 14.50 -14.79 1.60
N ASP A 386 13.86 -14.30 2.68
CA ASP A 386 14.46 -13.54 3.80
C ASP A 386 15.25 -12.26 3.45
N VAL A 387 15.46 -11.94 2.16
CA VAL A 387 16.05 -10.69 1.69
C VAL A 387 14.94 -9.69 1.41
N SER A 388 15.08 -8.49 1.96
CA SER A 388 14.16 -7.38 1.75
C SER A 388 14.00 -7.08 0.25
N PRO A 389 12.77 -6.96 -0.30
CA PRO A 389 12.53 -6.75 -1.73
C PRO A 389 13.15 -5.45 -2.27
N PHE A 390 13.47 -4.49 -1.38
CA PHE A 390 14.14 -3.23 -1.71
C PHE A 390 15.66 -3.37 -1.93
N ILE A 391 16.27 -4.45 -1.43
CA ILE A 391 17.69 -4.77 -1.65
C ILE A 391 17.82 -5.69 -2.87
N ALA A 392 16.88 -6.61 -2.99
CA ALA A 392 16.90 -7.64 -4.01
C ALA A 392 16.73 -6.99 -5.41
N SER A 393 17.74 -7.11 -6.26
CA SER A 393 17.75 -6.49 -7.59
C SER A 393 17.65 -7.51 -8.72
N GLY A 394 16.87 -7.19 -9.76
CA GLY A 394 16.73 -8.03 -10.95
C GLY A 394 16.25 -7.26 -12.17
N PRO A 395 16.21 -7.87 -13.38
CA PRO A 395 15.66 -7.21 -14.54
C PRO A 395 14.20 -6.79 -14.34
N LEU A 396 13.88 -5.56 -14.70
CA LEU A 396 12.52 -5.02 -14.69
C LEU A 396 11.88 -5.20 -16.07
N TRP A 397 10.67 -5.73 -16.07
CA TRP A 397 9.89 -5.96 -17.27
C TRP A 397 8.56 -5.24 -17.19
N SER A 398 8.19 -4.56 -18.27
CA SER A 398 6.80 -4.16 -18.56
C SER A 398 6.12 -5.32 -19.26
N VAL A 399 4.96 -5.71 -18.76
CA VAL A 399 4.19 -6.82 -19.29
C VAL A 399 2.80 -6.33 -19.68
N PRO A 400 2.54 -6.08 -20.98
CA PRO A 400 1.19 -5.79 -21.44
C PRO A 400 0.27 -7.00 -21.25
N ASN A 401 -1.01 -6.74 -20.96
CA ASN A 401 -2.02 -7.76 -20.70
C ASN A 401 -2.18 -8.76 -21.87
N ASP A 402 -1.98 -8.32 -23.11
CA ASP A 402 -2.15 -9.13 -24.32
C ASP A 402 -0.83 -9.41 -25.09
N GLY A 403 0.29 -8.86 -24.61
CA GLY A 403 1.50 -8.75 -25.41
C GLY A 403 2.69 -9.57 -24.91
N VAL A 404 3.87 -9.16 -25.38
CA VAL A 404 5.16 -9.76 -25.03
C VAL A 404 5.84 -8.87 -24.01
N PRO A 405 6.42 -9.42 -22.93
CA PRO A 405 7.23 -8.65 -21.99
C PRO A 405 8.32 -7.83 -22.69
N GLU A 406 8.44 -6.57 -22.29
CA GLU A 406 9.51 -5.66 -22.70
C GLU A 406 10.38 -5.34 -21.49
N MET A 407 11.69 -5.48 -21.63
CA MET A 407 12.61 -5.11 -20.56
C MET A 407 12.69 -3.59 -20.47
N LEU A 408 12.45 -3.05 -19.28
CA LEU A 408 12.58 -1.62 -19.00
C LEU A 408 13.95 -1.27 -18.40
N ALA A 409 14.51 -2.16 -17.57
CA ALA A 409 15.82 -1.99 -16.96
C ALA A 409 16.52 -3.34 -16.76
N ARG A 410 17.85 -3.37 -16.87
CA ARG A 410 18.66 -4.59 -16.64
C ARG A 410 18.70 -5.00 -15.18
N ARG A 411 18.56 -4.02 -14.29
CA ARG A 411 18.56 -4.18 -12.84
C ARG A 411 17.64 -3.12 -12.24
N ALA A 412 16.76 -3.57 -11.36
CA ALA A 412 15.86 -2.73 -10.59
C ALA A 412 15.59 -3.39 -9.24
N THR A 413 15.36 -2.55 -8.25
CA THR A 413 14.80 -2.93 -6.95
C THR A 413 13.30 -2.60 -6.96
N SER A 414 12.55 -3.06 -5.96
CA SER A 414 11.11 -2.74 -5.85
C SER A 414 10.81 -1.26 -5.55
N SER A 415 11.83 -0.40 -5.51
CA SER A 415 11.69 1.05 -5.37
C SER A 415 12.19 1.74 -6.64
N TYR A 416 11.27 1.94 -7.57
CA TYR A 416 11.46 2.76 -8.76
C TYR A 416 10.26 3.68 -8.98
N ALA A 417 10.42 4.66 -9.87
CA ALA A 417 9.34 5.52 -10.32
C ALA A 417 9.53 5.90 -11.80
N PHE A 418 8.43 6.13 -12.51
CA PHE A 418 8.45 6.70 -13.86
C PHE A 418 8.44 8.23 -13.78
N LEU A 419 9.32 8.88 -14.54
CA LEU A 419 9.27 10.30 -14.83
C LEU A 419 8.21 10.58 -15.91
N THR A 420 7.78 11.84 -16.07
CA THR A 420 6.76 12.20 -17.08
C THR A 420 7.21 12.00 -18.53
N ASP A 421 8.50 11.80 -18.77
CA ASP A 421 9.10 11.48 -20.07
C ASP A 421 9.37 9.97 -20.27
N ASP A 422 8.70 9.12 -19.48
CA ASP A 422 8.79 7.65 -19.49
C ASP A 422 10.13 7.07 -19.02
N ARG A 423 11.12 7.90 -18.64
CA ARG A 423 12.35 7.40 -18.02
C ARG A 423 12.09 6.84 -16.63
N LEU A 424 12.94 5.89 -16.22
CA LEU A 424 12.84 5.23 -14.92
C LEU A 424 13.88 5.75 -13.94
N LEU A 425 13.44 6.21 -12.78
CA LEU A 425 14.31 6.52 -11.65
C LEU A 425 14.41 5.30 -10.72
N ILE A 426 15.63 4.80 -10.48
CA ILE A 426 15.84 3.54 -9.75
C ILE A 426 17.06 3.62 -8.84
N ALA A 427 16.94 3.08 -7.62
CA ALA A 427 18.10 2.75 -6.80
C ALA A 427 18.63 1.35 -7.14
N VAL A 428 19.91 1.26 -7.52
CA VAL A 428 20.59 0.03 -7.96
C VAL A 428 21.85 -0.22 -7.14
N ALA A 429 22.42 -1.42 -7.25
CA ALA A 429 23.61 -1.84 -6.49
C ALA A 429 23.46 -1.63 -4.97
N VAL A 430 22.28 -1.93 -4.44
CA VAL A 430 21.93 -1.74 -3.03
C VAL A 430 22.67 -2.75 -2.17
N ASP A 431 23.38 -2.27 -1.16
CA ASP A 431 24.11 -3.09 -0.21
C ASP A 431 23.23 -3.58 0.95
N SER A 432 23.84 -4.26 1.93
CA SER A 432 23.14 -4.76 3.12
C SER A 432 22.61 -3.66 4.04
N ASP A 433 23.14 -2.45 3.92
CA ASP A 433 22.74 -1.29 4.72
C ASP A 433 21.58 -0.54 4.04
N GLY A 434 21.13 -1.01 2.87
CA GLY A 434 20.06 -0.40 2.09
C GLY A 434 20.50 0.83 1.29
N LEU A 435 21.81 1.02 1.11
CA LEU A 435 22.39 2.13 0.36
C LEU A 435 22.81 1.68 -1.04
N GLY A 436 22.54 2.51 -2.04
CA GLY A 436 22.88 2.21 -3.43
C GLY A 436 23.20 3.44 -4.27
N GLU A 437 23.13 3.25 -5.57
CA GLU A 437 23.31 4.27 -6.60
C GLU A 437 21.94 4.65 -7.16
N LEU A 438 21.63 5.94 -7.17
CA LEU A 438 20.45 6.44 -7.86
C LEU A 438 20.79 6.68 -9.33
N VAL A 439 20.06 6.03 -10.21
CA VAL A 439 20.23 6.13 -11.66
C VAL A 439 18.90 6.48 -12.33
N VAL A 440 18.98 7.14 -13.47
CA VAL A 440 17.87 7.22 -14.42
C VAL A 440 18.15 6.27 -15.59
N VAL A 441 17.14 5.53 -16.02
CA VAL A 441 17.23 4.55 -17.10
C VAL A 441 16.30 4.94 -18.22
N GLU A 442 16.82 4.96 -19.45
CA GLU A 442 16.01 5.12 -20.66
C GLU A 442 15.47 3.75 -21.10
N PRO A 443 14.15 3.52 -21.06
CA PRO A 443 13.57 2.28 -21.56
C PRO A 443 13.90 2.06 -23.05
N GLY A 444 14.11 0.79 -23.43
CA GLY A 444 14.49 0.41 -24.80
C GLY A 444 15.99 0.49 -25.09
N GLU A 445 16.68 1.57 -24.69
CA GLU A 445 18.14 1.65 -24.77
C GLU A 445 18.82 0.89 -23.61
N LEU A 446 18.16 0.90 -22.44
CA LEU A 446 18.64 0.32 -21.20
C LEU A 446 19.96 0.93 -20.73
N THR A 447 20.20 2.20 -21.11
CA THR A 447 21.34 3.01 -20.66
C THR A 447 21.02 3.57 -19.28
N GLU A 448 21.98 3.45 -18.36
CA GLU A 448 21.85 4.00 -17.00
C GLU A 448 22.68 5.28 -16.88
N HIS A 449 22.05 6.37 -16.49
CA HIS A 449 22.72 7.64 -16.19
C HIS A 449 22.74 7.88 -14.68
N PHE A 450 23.94 8.12 -14.15
CA PHE A 450 24.18 8.29 -12.73
C PHE A 450 23.63 9.63 -12.21
N VAL A 451 22.83 9.57 -11.14
CA VAL A 451 22.29 10.74 -10.43
C VAL A 451 23.08 11.03 -9.16
N ASP A 452 23.16 10.04 -8.25
CA ASP A 452 23.87 10.17 -6.96
C ASP A 452 24.26 8.79 -6.35
N GLU A 453 25.11 8.79 -5.33
CA GLU A 453 25.60 7.60 -4.60
C GLU A 453 25.28 7.66 -3.10
N HIS A 454 25.35 6.51 -2.42
CA HIS A 454 24.93 6.33 -1.02
C HIS A 454 23.48 6.76 -0.79
N VAL A 455 22.66 6.54 -1.81
CA VAL A 455 21.23 6.85 -1.79
C VAL A 455 20.49 5.74 -1.07
N ILE A 456 19.60 6.12 -0.17
CA ILE A 456 18.71 5.18 0.51
C ILE A 456 17.77 4.59 -0.53
N ALA A 457 17.85 3.28 -0.74
CA ALA A 457 17.12 2.60 -1.81
C ALA A 457 15.60 2.69 -1.65
N ARG A 458 15.13 2.90 -0.41
CA ARG A 458 13.73 2.88 -0.05
C ARG A 458 13.08 4.24 -0.33
N TRP A 459 12.33 4.28 -1.44
CA TRP A 459 11.53 5.40 -1.96
C TRP A 459 12.30 6.70 -2.25
N PRO A 460 12.85 6.87 -3.47
CA PRO A 460 12.81 8.20 -4.06
C PRO A 460 11.34 8.61 -4.28
N ALA A 461 10.96 9.80 -3.85
CA ALA A 461 9.64 10.36 -4.13
C ALA A 461 9.74 11.32 -5.31
N LEU A 462 8.74 11.31 -6.18
CA LEU A 462 8.62 12.28 -7.27
C LEU A 462 7.56 13.31 -6.91
N ASP A 463 7.93 14.58 -7.01
CA ASP A 463 6.96 15.67 -7.03
C ASP A 463 6.22 15.70 -8.38
N PRO A 464 5.05 16.36 -8.48
CA PRO A 464 4.27 16.44 -9.73
C PRO A 464 4.98 17.09 -10.93
N ASP A 465 6.13 17.73 -10.71
CA ASP A 465 6.97 18.36 -11.73
C ASP A 465 8.28 17.60 -11.97
N ASP A 466 8.31 16.30 -11.66
CA ASP A 466 9.47 15.40 -11.73
C ASP A 466 10.67 15.86 -10.90
N THR A 467 10.45 16.71 -9.90
CA THR A 467 11.49 16.95 -8.89
C THR A 467 11.65 15.70 -8.03
N ILE A 468 12.86 15.19 -8.00
CA ILE A 468 13.24 13.98 -7.27
C ILE A 468 13.57 14.36 -5.83
N VAL A 469 12.89 13.76 -4.87
CA VAL A 469 13.21 13.82 -3.44
C VAL A 469 13.85 12.50 -3.03
N TYR A 470 15.06 12.54 -2.48
CA TYR A 470 15.79 11.33 -2.11
C TYR A 470 16.66 11.52 -0.87
N GLY A 471 17.00 10.41 -0.21
CA GLY A 471 17.88 10.40 0.96
C GLY A 471 19.31 10.02 0.62
N VAL A 472 20.26 10.66 1.29
CA VAL A 472 21.68 10.28 1.26
C VAL A 472 22.14 10.01 2.69
N ALA A 473 22.92 8.94 2.87
CA ALA A 473 23.60 8.62 4.13
C ALA A 473 25.11 8.50 3.87
N ASP A 474 25.82 9.63 3.96
CA ASP A 474 27.24 9.76 3.56
C ASP A 474 27.93 10.89 4.37
N GLY A 475 28.06 10.67 5.69
CA GLY A 475 28.73 11.61 6.60
C GLY A 475 28.15 13.02 6.52
N ASP A 476 28.97 14.01 6.13
CA ASP A 476 28.58 15.42 6.01
C ASP A 476 27.45 15.67 4.97
N ARG A 477 27.21 14.72 4.05
CA ARG A 477 26.14 14.80 3.05
C ARG A 477 24.81 14.20 3.53
N THR A 478 24.80 13.61 4.72
CA THR A 478 23.62 12.94 5.26
C THR A 478 22.43 13.90 5.35
N GLY A 479 21.31 13.52 4.74
CA GLY A 479 20.16 14.41 4.62
C GLY A 479 19.19 14.03 3.50
N VAL A 480 18.18 14.88 3.35
CA VAL A 480 17.19 14.81 2.26
C VAL A 480 17.56 15.82 1.19
N TRP A 481 17.57 15.39 -0.06
CA TRP A 481 18.02 16.13 -1.23
C TRP A 481 16.91 16.24 -2.27
N LEU A 482 16.92 17.36 -3.01
CA LEU A 482 16.14 17.57 -4.21
C LEU A 482 17.02 17.55 -5.44
N ALA A 483 16.59 16.93 -6.52
CA ALA A 483 17.21 17.06 -7.84
C ALA A 483 16.15 17.21 -8.93
N ARG A 484 16.52 17.82 -10.05
CA ARG A 484 15.74 17.80 -11.28
C ARG A 484 16.64 17.39 -12.43
N LEU A 485 16.15 16.49 -13.26
CA LEU A 485 16.87 16.02 -14.44
C LEU A 485 16.42 16.83 -15.65
N ALA A 486 17.35 17.10 -16.58
CA ALA A 486 16.98 17.70 -17.85
C ALA A 486 16.13 16.71 -18.67
N PRO A 487 15.09 17.18 -19.38
CA PRO A 487 14.41 16.35 -20.37
C PRO A 487 15.35 16.06 -21.55
N ASP A 488 15.22 14.87 -22.14
CA ASP A 488 16.02 14.48 -23.30
C ASP A 488 15.62 15.19 -24.61
#